data_AF-A0A871KQH5-F1
#
_entry.id   AF-A0A871KQH5-F1
#
_cell.length_a   1.000
_cell.length_b   1.000
_cell.length_c   1.000
_cell.angle_alpha   90.00
_cell.angle_beta   90.00
_cell.angle_gamma   90.00
#
_symmetry.space_group_name_H-M   'P 1'
#
loop_
_entity.id
_entity.type
_entity.pdbx_description
1 polymer ?
#
loop_
_entity_poly.entity_id
_entity_poly.type
_entity_poly.pdbx_seq_one_letter_code
_entity_poly.pdbx_strand_id
1 'polypeptide(L)'
;KEKRFYIEADRFAKVIKPNLYFIDLESDSIELTGEGIKKGEDFFRTPHLYDSNNIILLHCKKNALKANFIMEKNKDYLVSNNQILIIDQFTGRILEGRKTSDGLHPALEAEKGGVIKKKTEIAATITYQNFFRIYKKI
;
A
#
# COMPACT_ATOMS: atom_id res chain seq x y z
N LYS A 1 2.79 -12.32 -7.54
CA LYS A 1 3.93 -12.08 -6.63
C LYS A 1 3.58 -10.99 -5.62
N GLU A 2 3.18 -9.79 -6.06
CA GLU A 2 2.77 -8.67 -5.18
C GLU A 2 1.73 -9.00 -4.11
N LYS A 3 0.64 -9.71 -4.46
CA LYS A 3 -0.38 -10.11 -3.47
C LYS A 3 0.21 -10.79 -2.23
N ARG A 4 1.24 -11.63 -2.43
CA ARG A 4 1.93 -12.34 -1.34
C ARG A 4 2.71 -11.36 -0.45
N PHE A 5 3.37 -10.38 -1.05
CA PHE A 5 4.10 -9.35 -0.30
C PHE A 5 3.18 -8.49 0.55
N TYR A 6 1.98 -8.14 0.10
CA TYR A 6 1.01 -7.43 0.94
C TYR A 6 0.58 -8.25 2.17
N ILE A 7 0.37 -9.56 2.00
CA ILE A 7 -0.02 -10.45 3.11
C ILE A 7 1.16 -10.64 4.09
N GLU A 8 2.38 -10.84 3.59
CA GLU A 8 3.56 -10.97 4.44
C GLU A 8 3.89 -9.67 5.17
N ALA A 9 3.76 -8.52 4.49
CA ALA A 9 3.93 -7.20 5.07
C ALA A 9 2.89 -6.88 6.17
N ASP A 10 1.63 -7.27 5.98
CA ASP A 10 0.60 -7.14 7.01
C ASP A 10 0.92 -7.97 8.26
N ARG A 11 1.39 -9.21 8.07
CA ARG A 11 1.84 -10.05 9.20
C ARG A 11 2.98 -9.40 9.98
N PHE A 12 3.93 -8.78 9.28
CA PHE A 12 5.01 -8.04 9.92
C PHE A 12 4.47 -6.85 10.72
N ALA A 13 3.56 -6.06 10.15
CA ALA A 13 2.93 -4.92 10.82
C ALA A 13 2.18 -5.32 12.09
N LYS A 14 1.59 -6.52 12.15
CA LYS A 14 0.92 -7.04 13.35
C LYS A 14 1.87 -7.59 14.42
N VAL A 15 3.10 -7.96 14.04
CA VAL A 15 4.11 -8.56 14.94
C VAL A 15 5.09 -7.51 15.50
N ILE A 16 5.21 -6.36 14.83
CA ILE A 16 6.13 -5.30 15.27
C ILE A 16 5.65 -4.69 16.60
N LYS A 17 6.62 -4.37 17.47
CA LYS A 17 6.32 -3.75 18.77
C LYS A 17 6.28 -2.22 18.63
N PRO A 18 5.51 -1.50 19.46
CA PRO A 18 5.40 -0.05 19.41
C PRO A 18 6.73 0.73 19.52
N ASN A 19 7.75 0.14 20.17
CA ASN A 19 9.06 0.77 20.34
C ASN A 19 10.00 0.64 19.11
N LEU A 20 9.55 -0.02 18.03
CA LEU A 20 10.37 -0.33 16.86
C LEU A 20 10.02 0.51 15.62
N TYR A 21 9.13 1.49 15.77
CA TYR A 21 8.76 2.42 14.71
C TYR A 21 8.42 3.79 15.28
N PHE A 22 8.46 4.81 14.43
CA PHE A 22 8.05 6.17 14.71
C PHE A 22 6.97 6.57 13.72
N ILE A 23 5.94 7.28 14.20
CA ILE A 23 4.88 7.83 13.37
C ILE A 23 5.02 9.34 13.38
N ASP A 24 5.06 9.92 12.19
CA ASP A 24 4.90 11.35 11.99
C ASP A 24 3.47 11.62 11.50
N LEU A 25 2.68 12.22 12.38
CA LEU A 25 1.26 12.56 12.13
C LEU A 25 1.10 13.79 11.22
N GLU A 26 2.13 14.64 11.08
CA GLU A 26 2.05 15.78 10.16
C GLU A 26 2.21 15.32 8.71
N SER A 27 3.10 14.35 8.47
CA SER A 27 3.38 13.83 7.13
C SER A 27 2.64 12.53 6.78
N ASP A 28 1.81 12.00 7.70
CA ASP A 28 1.19 10.68 7.62
C ASP A 28 2.20 9.59 7.19
N SER A 29 3.37 9.62 7.81
CA SER A 29 4.48 8.72 7.49
C SER A 29 4.88 7.88 8.70
N ILE A 30 5.38 6.67 8.40
CA ILE A 30 5.83 5.71 9.40
C ILE A 30 7.20 5.18 9.00
N GLU A 31 8.13 5.25 9.94
CA GLU A 31 9.51 4.83 9.75
C GLU A 31 9.90 3.83 10.82
N LEU A 32 10.78 2.89 10.46
CA LEU A 32 11.28 1.89 11.39
C LEU A 32 12.52 2.42 12.11
N THR A 33 12.64 2.10 13.40
CA THR A 33 13.90 2.31 14.12
C THR A 33 14.98 1.36 13.59
N GLY A 34 16.26 1.59 13.90
CA GLY A 34 17.33 0.66 13.54
C GLY A 34 17.10 -0.77 14.05
N GLU A 35 16.50 -0.92 15.23
CA GLU A 35 16.08 -2.23 15.75
C GLU A 35 14.89 -2.81 14.99
N GLY A 36 13.93 -1.96 14.56
CA GLY A 36 12.81 -2.36 13.73
C GLY A 36 13.25 -2.87 12.35
N ILE A 37 14.31 -2.27 11.78
CA ILE A 37 14.91 -2.72 10.53
C ILE A 37 15.51 -4.13 10.69
N LYS A 38 16.31 -4.36 11.74
CA LYS A 38 16.88 -5.70 12.03
C LYS A 38 15.79 -6.75 12.19
N LYS A 39 14.73 -6.44 12.94
CA LYS A 39 13.58 -7.34 13.08
C LYS A 39 12.89 -7.62 11.76
N GLY A 40 12.83 -6.63 10.87
CA GLY A 40 12.34 -6.79 9.50
C GLY A 40 13.20 -7.74 8.68
N GLU A 41 14.52 -7.57 8.73
CA GLU A 41 15.48 -8.44 8.04
C GLU A 41 15.35 -9.91 8.48
N ASP A 42 15.22 -10.14 9.80
CA ASP A 42 14.98 -11.47 10.36
C ASP A 42 13.62 -12.05 9.92
N PHE A 43 12.57 -11.24 9.92
CA PHE A 43 11.21 -11.69 9.58
C PHE A 43 11.08 -12.04 8.10
N PHE A 44 11.60 -11.19 7.21
CA PHE A 44 11.56 -11.39 5.76
C PHE A 44 12.68 -12.31 5.25
N ARG A 45 13.62 -12.71 6.13
CA ARG A 45 14.80 -13.53 5.81
C ARG A 45 15.64 -12.90 4.70
N THR A 46 15.82 -11.59 4.77
CA THR A 46 16.60 -10.80 3.81
C THR A 46 17.81 -10.19 4.50
N PRO A 47 19.02 -10.28 3.92
CA PRO A 47 20.22 -9.74 4.55
C PRO A 47 20.18 -8.21 4.66
N HIS A 48 19.55 -7.53 3.69
CA HIS A 48 19.33 -6.09 3.73
C HIS A 48 17.92 -5.74 3.24
N LEU A 49 17.14 -5.07 4.09
CA LEU A 49 15.75 -4.72 3.77
C LEU A 49 15.64 -3.62 2.69
N TYR A 50 16.66 -2.77 2.60
CA TYR A 50 16.71 -1.61 1.69
C TYR A 50 17.48 -1.88 0.40
N ASP A 51 17.79 -3.14 0.10
CA ASP A 51 18.43 -3.51 -1.17
C ASP A 51 17.49 -3.26 -2.37
N SER A 52 18.07 -2.93 -3.52
CA SER A 52 17.35 -2.66 -4.78
C SER A 52 16.53 -3.86 -5.25
N ASN A 53 16.92 -5.07 -4.86
CA ASN A 53 16.14 -6.28 -5.14
C ASN A 53 14.81 -6.33 -4.36
N ASN A 54 14.71 -5.60 -3.26
CA ASN A 54 13.58 -5.62 -2.33
C ASN A 54 12.66 -4.39 -2.46
N ILE A 55 12.77 -3.59 -3.53
CA ILE A 55 11.97 -2.35 -3.72
C ILE A 55 10.47 -2.60 -3.55
N ILE A 56 9.94 -3.67 -4.17
CA ILE A 56 8.51 -4.01 -4.09
C ILE A 56 8.11 -4.37 -2.65
N LEU A 57 8.94 -5.16 -1.96
CA LEU A 57 8.72 -5.55 -0.58
C LEU A 57 8.74 -4.33 0.34
N LEU A 58 9.71 -3.42 0.14
CA LEU A 58 9.86 -2.20 0.92
C LEU A 58 8.63 -1.29 0.78
N HIS A 59 8.11 -1.16 -0.45
CA HIS A 59 6.88 -0.44 -0.76
C HIS A 59 5.66 -1.07 -0.09
N CYS A 60 5.47 -2.38 -0.26
CA CYS A 60 4.38 -3.12 0.41
C CYS A 60 4.44 -3.00 1.94
N LYS A 61 5.64 -3.09 2.53
CA LYS A 61 5.90 -2.90 3.97
C LYS A 61 5.47 -1.52 4.43
N LYS A 62 5.91 -0.45 3.74
CA LYS A 62 5.54 0.92 4.07
C LYS A 62 4.02 1.10 4.06
N ASN A 63 3.35 0.56 3.04
CA ASN A 63 1.89 0.62 2.94
C ASN A 63 1.16 -0.22 3.99
N ALA A 64 1.67 -1.40 4.34
CA ALA A 64 1.09 -2.22 5.40
C ALA A 64 1.19 -1.55 6.78
N LEU A 65 2.34 -0.93 7.07
CA LEU A 65 2.52 -0.14 8.29
C LEU A 65 1.55 1.05 8.31
N LYS A 66 1.43 1.80 7.21
CA LYS A 66 0.47 2.91 7.11
C LYS A 66 -0.97 2.46 7.27
N ALA A 67 -1.36 1.35 6.64
CA ALA A 67 -2.70 0.77 6.78
C ALA A 67 -3.04 0.38 8.22
N ASN A 68 -2.10 -0.27 8.93
CA ASN A 68 -2.34 -0.76 10.29
C ASN A 68 -2.28 0.34 11.37
N PHE A 69 -1.41 1.34 11.22
CA PHE A 69 -1.09 2.30 12.29
C PHE A 69 -1.63 3.72 12.06
N ILE A 70 -1.82 4.15 10.82
CA ILE A 70 -2.25 5.52 10.50
C ILE A 70 -3.73 5.54 10.09
N MET A 71 -4.17 4.56 9.28
CA MET A 71 -5.54 4.53 8.78
C MET A 71 -6.52 3.99 9.84
N GLU A 72 -7.54 4.77 10.17
CA GLU A 72 -8.50 4.42 11.21
C GLU A 72 -9.88 4.03 10.63
N LYS A 73 -10.44 2.92 11.13
CA LYS A 73 -11.78 2.46 10.75
C LYS A 73 -12.84 3.44 11.28
N ASN A 74 -13.83 3.74 10.44
CA ASN A 74 -14.90 4.72 10.68
C ASN A 74 -14.45 6.20 10.65
N LYS A 75 -13.18 6.47 10.35
CA LYS A 75 -12.66 7.83 10.15
C LYS A 75 -12.12 8.02 8.74
N ASP A 76 -11.19 7.16 8.32
CA ASP A 76 -10.57 7.23 6.99
C ASP A 76 -11.21 6.25 6.00
N TYR A 77 -11.73 5.14 6.52
CA TYR A 77 -12.39 4.13 5.70
C TYR A 77 -13.47 3.37 6.46
N LEU A 78 -14.38 2.75 5.71
CA LEU A 78 -15.42 1.86 6.18
C LEU A 78 -15.30 0.51 5.47
N VAL A 79 -15.70 -0.56 6.15
CA VAL A 79 -15.79 -1.90 5.56
C VAL A 79 -17.26 -2.21 5.34
N SER A 80 -17.67 -2.40 4.09
CA SER A 80 -19.03 -2.77 3.70
C SER A 80 -18.99 -3.83 2.61
N ASN A 81 -19.79 -4.89 2.72
CA ASN A 81 -19.87 -5.98 1.73
C ASN A 81 -18.51 -6.57 1.33
N ASN A 82 -17.60 -6.78 2.30
CA ASN A 82 -16.21 -7.20 2.06
C ASN A 82 -15.38 -6.26 1.16
N GLN A 83 -15.79 -5.00 1.03
CA GLN A 83 -15.07 -3.97 0.31
C GLN A 83 -14.72 -2.80 1.23
N ILE A 84 -13.60 -2.16 0.92
CA ILE A 84 -13.12 -0.98 1.63
C ILE A 84 -13.59 0.26 0.90
N LEU A 85 -14.37 1.08 1.59
CA LEU A 85 -14.88 2.35 1.10
C LEU A 85 -14.13 3.47 1.81
N ILE A 86 -13.67 4.47 1.05
CA ILE A 86 -12.92 5.60 1.61
C ILE A 86 -13.91 6.67 2.07
N ILE A 87 -13.67 7.23 3.24
CA ILE A 87 -14.45 8.32 3.80
C ILE A 87 -13.73 9.65 3.52
N ASP A 88 -14.47 10.69 3.18
CA ASP A 88 -13.97 12.05 3.14
C ASP A 88 -13.82 12.59 4.56
N GLN A 89 -12.58 12.91 4.97
CA GLN A 89 -12.27 13.42 6.31
C GLN A 89 -12.98 14.74 6.65
N PHE A 90 -13.34 15.56 5.67
CA PHE A 90 -14.01 16.84 5.91
C PHE A 90 -15.52 16.71 6.06
N THR A 91 -16.15 15.84 5.25
CA THR A 91 -17.61 15.77 5.14
C THR A 91 -18.21 14.49 5.74
N GLY A 92 -17.38 13.49 6.05
CA GLY A 92 -17.83 12.17 6.50
C GLY A 92 -18.55 11.34 5.42
N ARG A 93 -18.57 11.82 4.17
CA ARG A 93 -19.25 11.13 3.06
C ARG A 93 -18.42 9.96 2.57
N ILE A 94 -19.11 8.90 2.17
CA ILE A 94 -18.50 7.73 1.52
C ILE A 94 -18.21 8.10 0.06
N LEU A 95 -16.94 8.02 -0.33
CA LEU A 95 -16.48 8.24 -1.68
C LEU A 95 -16.52 6.91 -2.45
N GLU A 96 -17.69 6.56 -2.96
CA GLU A 96 -17.88 5.34 -3.75
C GLU A 96 -17.00 5.33 -5.01
N GLY A 97 -16.38 4.18 -5.29
CA GLY A 97 -15.48 3.99 -6.43
C GLY A 97 -14.08 4.60 -6.25
N ARG A 98 -13.85 5.46 -5.26
CA ARG A 98 -12.52 6.00 -4.98
C ARG A 98 -11.65 4.92 -4.32
N LYS A 99 -10.43 4.78 -4.83
CA LYS A 99 -9.39 3.91 -4.25
C LYS A 99 -8.22 4.75 -3.77
N THR A 100 -7.59 4.30 -2.69
CA THR A 100 -6.36 4.89 -2.19
C THR A 100 -5.22 4.62 -3.18
N SER A 101 -4.37 5.61 -3.37
CA SER A 101 -3.24 5.57 -4.30
C SER A 101 -2.08 4.72 -3.76
N ASP A 102 -1.10 4.48 -4.62
CA ASP A 102 0.24 3.99 -4.26
C ASP A 102 0.28 2.68 -3.47
N GLY A 103 -0.66 1.76 -3.72
CA GLY A 103 -0.67 0.46 -3.05
C GLY A 103 -1.25 0.43 -1.63
N LEU A 104 -1.76 1.56 -1.12
CA LEU A 104 -2.37 1.61 0.20
C LEU A 104 -3.72 0.87 0.26
N HIS A 105 -4.51 0.91 -0.82
CA HIS A 105 -5.78 0.17 -0.90
C HIS A 105 -5.62 -1.35 -0.78
N PRO A 106 -4.75 -2.02 -1.57
CA PRO A 106 -4.52 -3.47 -1.39
C PRO A 106 -3.88 -3.81 -0.04
N ALA A 107 -3.13 -2.90 0.59
CA ALA A 107 -2.61 -3.09 1.94
C ALA A 107 -3.73 -3.09 3.01
N LEU A 108 -4.67 -2.16 2.92
CA LEU A 108 -5.88 -2.13 3.75
C LEU A 108 -6.74 -3.38 3.53
N GLU A 109 -6.90 -3.83 2.28
CA GLU A 109 -7.60 -5.08 1.98
C GLU A 109 -6.90 -6.28 2.63
N ALA A 110 -5.56 -6.33 2.59
CA ALA A 110 -4.77 -7.39 3.22
C ALA A 110 -4.97 -7.43 4.75
N GLU A 111 -4.94 -6.27 5.39
CA GLU A 111 -5.08 -6.13 6.84
C GLU A 111 -6.38 -6.73 7.38
N LYS A 112 -7.49 -6.47 6.67
CA LYS A 112 -8.83 -6.89 7.08
C LYS A 112 -9.25 -8.25 6.51
N GLY A 113 -8.32 -8.97 5.88
CA GLY A 113 -8.60 -10.27 5.26
C GLY A 113 -9.53 -10.16 4.04
N GLY A 114 -9.65 -8.98 3.45
CA GLY A 114 -10.41 -8.73 2.24
C GLY A 114 -9.76 -9.39 1.01
N VAL A 115 -10.55 -9.53 -0.04
CA VAL A 115 -10.05 -10.10 -1.30
C VAL A 115 -9.26 -9.03 -2.04
N ILE A 116 -7.93 -9.14 -2.00
CA ILE A 116 -7.05 -8.28 -2.79
C ILE A 116 -7.37 -8.45 -4.27
N LYS A 117 -7.98 -7.42 -4.87
CA LYS A 117 -8.35 -7.42 -6.29
C LYS A 117 -7.09 -7.27 -7.13
N LYS A 118 -6.96 -8.08 -8.18
CA LYS A 118 -5.85 -7.96 -9.13
C LYS A 118 -6.07 -6.68 -9.95
N LYS A 119 -5.18 -5.70 -9.83
CA LYS A 119 -5.20 -4.51 -10.68
C LYS A 119 -4.76 -4.91 -12.08
N THR A 120 -5.56 -4.61 -13.09
CA THR A 120 -5.11 -4.62 -14.48
C THR A 120 -4.31 -3.35 -14.70
N GLU A 121 -3.00 -3.46 -14.90
CA GLU A 121 -2.16 -2.32 -15.26
C GLU A 121 -2.06 -2.20 -16.78
N ILE A 122 -2.27 -0.98 -17.26
CA ILE A 122 -2.09 -0.64 -18.67
C ILE A 122 -0.65 -0.15 -18.80
N ALA A 123 0.21 -0.97 -19.42
CA ALA A 123 1.64 -0.66 -19.55
C ALA A 123 1.91 0.47 -20.55
N ALA A 124 1.08 0.58 -21.59
CA ALA A 124 1.16 1.63 -22.60
C ALA A 124 -0.23 1.94 -23.15
N THR A 125 -0.50 3.22 -23.38
CA THR A 125 -1.72 3.69 -24.03
C THR A 125 -1.34 4.69 -25.11
N ILE A 126 -1.85 4.50 -26.32
CA ILE A 126 -1.78 5.51 -27.38
C ILE A 126 -3.15 5.64 -28.03
N THR A 127 -3.56 6.87 -28.31
CA THR A 127 -4.78 7.12 -29.08
C THR A 127 -4.49 6.95 -30.56
N TYR A 128 -5.49 6.56 -31.36
CA TYR A 128 -5.31 6.46 -32.81
C TYR A 128 -4.78 7.75 -33.42
N GLN A 129 -5.28 8.91 -32.97
CA GLN A 129 -4.85 10.22 -33.45
C GLN A 129 -3.35 10.46 -33.19
N ASN A 130 -2.84 10.10 -32.01
CA ASN A 130 -1.42 10.25 -31.69
C ASN A 130 -0.55 9.20 -32.37
N PHE A 131 -1.06 7.99 -32.56
CA PHE A 131 -0.35 6.91 -33.26
C PHE A 131 -0.04 7.29 -34.72
N PHE A 132 -1.02 7.81 -35.45
CA PHE A 132 -0.83 8.20 -36.86
C PHE A 132 0.05 9.43 -37.04
N ARG A 133 0.17 10.32 -36.04
CA ARG A 133 1.07 11.48 -36.07
C ARG A 133 2.57 11.13 -36.11
N ILE A 134 2.93 9.90 -35.73
CA ILE A 134 4.33 9.45 -35.67
C ILE A 134 4.86 9.14 -37.09
N TYR A 135 3.98 8.88 -38.06
CA TYR A 135 4.38 8.58 -39.44
C TYR A 135 4.70 9.86 -40.23
N LYS A 136 5.89 9.92 -40.85
CA LYS A 136 6.32 11.07 -41.67
C LYS A 136 5.55 11.23 -43.00
N LYS A 137 4.83 10.19 -43.43
CA LYS A 137 3.91 10.20 -44.56
C LYS A 137 2.87 9.11 -44.30
N ILE A 138 1.60 9.45 -44.49
CA ILE A 138 0.45 8.56 -44.33
C ILE A 138 -0.05 8.20 -45.72
#